data_AF-A0AAE3M8Z9-F1
#
_entry.id   AF-A0AAE3M8Z9-F1
#
_cell.length_a   1.000
_cell.length_b   1.000
_cell.length_c   1.000
_cell.angle_alpha   90.00
_cell.angle_beta   90.00
_cell.angle_gamma   90.00
#
_symmetry.space_group_name_H-M   'P 1'
#
loop_
_entity.id
_entity.type
_entity.pdbx_description
1 polymer ?
#
loop_
_entity_poly.entity_id
_entity_poly.type
_entity_poly.pdbx_seq_one_letter_code
_entity_poly.pdbx_strand_id
1 'polypeptide(L)'
;MSGRKEYFESYDGRKCDYWRRFTNNSIIVSIDIEKFQTKRSKSKKENLKFQNHILEILIKESKRCFRGKVAVEFLFKINQMNPPAIQSLLKHYIDLIQSPEEEIKTNRKYLLIKDDSQIKALSAHYHEIKISERQNLTMTIIPFRDFVLNLEFARDIECGKFKELTKSSYREGFNINEKKYNDWEYEDNSLFKGLVIDLNGRKLDFYEFCKDVRQEEFKKDLLHETSKISAGDILWLITPDQLFKSDKLSFSTNIIGRVGVLDGFFNMNFGSVPVSDGERKIFKDKIESEIIKWWADNGKRLLPKNPAISLSLFYEKPCAKTHDLDNLLRYVLPIFDRLINNERYFKTLPYVEIYEIQTISSNIDTGNLYLRINDYSSDNIFRRIQSLIRE
;
A
#
# COMPACT_ATOMS: atom_id res chain seq x y z
N MET A 1 -36.62 -0.33 -20.36
CA MET A 1 -35.78 -0.42 -19.14
C MET A 1 -34.36 -0.97 -19.38
N SER A 2 -34.03 -1.53 -20.56
CA SER A 2 -32.69 -2.09 -20.88
C SER A 2 -31.56 -1.04 -20.87
N GLY A 3 -31.79 0.12 -21.49
CA GLY A 3 -30.73 1.13 -21.70
C GLY A 3 -30.12 1.74 -20.43
N ARG A 4 -30.85 1.79 -19.31
CA ARG A 4 -30.29 2.32 -18.04
C ARG A 4 -29.28 1.34 -17.43
N LYS A 5 -29.57 0.03 -17.48
CA LYS A 5 -28.65 -0.99 -16.96
C LYS A 5 -27.43 -1.11 -17.87
N GLU A 6 -27.63 -1.10 -19.19
CA GLU A 6 -26.56 -1.07 -20.17
C GLU A 6 -25.62 0.14 -19.99
N TYR A 7 -26.18 1.32 -19.72
CA TYR A 7 -25.37 2.50 -19.41
C TYR A 7 -24.49 2.30 -18.17
N PHE A 8 -25.04 1.82 -17.04
CA PHE A 8 -24.23 1.62 -15.82
C PHE A 8 -23.17 0.53 -15.95
N GLU A 9 -23.28 -0.38 -16.92
CA GLU A 9 -22.26 -1.37 -17.25
C GLU A 9 -21.21 -0.87 -18.25
N SER A 10 -21.48 0.27 -18.93
CA SER A 10 -20.53 0.89 -19.86
C SER A 10 -19.38 1.59 -19.12
N TYR A 11 -18.30 1.91 -19.84
CA TYR A 11 -17.17 2.67 -19.29
C TYR A 11 -17.64 4.01 -18.70
N ASP A 12 -18.41 4.79 -19.47
CA ASP A 12 -18.89 6.11 -19.05
C ASP A 12 -19.83 6.05 -17.85
N GLY A 13 -20.73 5.05 -17.82
CA GLY A 13 -21.61 4.87 -16.67
C GLY A 13 -20.83 4.52 -15.41
N ARG A 14 -19.86 3.61 -15.50
CA ARG A 14 -19.00 3.24 -14.35
C ARG A 14 -18.06 4.36 -13.93
N LYS A 15 -17.53 5.15 -14.86
CA LYS A 15 -16.74 6.36 -14.60
C LYS A 15 -17.57 7.43 -13.90
N CYS A 16 -18.78 7.69 -14.38
CA CYS A 16 -19.74 8.59 -13.74
C CYS A 16 -20.06 8.12 -12.32
N ASP A 17 -20.32 6.83 -12.15
CA ASP A 17 -20.60 6.23 -10.85
C ASP A 17 -19.40 6.25 -9.89
N TYR A 18 -18.18 6.05 -10.41
CA TYR A 18 -16.94 6.23 -9.65
C TYR A 18 -16.84 7.65 -9.10
N TRP A 19 -16.98 8.67 -9.95
CA TRP A 19 -16.89 10.07 -9.53
C TRP A 19 -18.00 10.43 -8.56
N ARG A 20 -19.22 9.93 -8.78
CA ARG A 20 -20.34 10.09 -7.85
C ARG A 20 -20.02 9.51 -6.47
N ARG A 21 -19.42 8.33 -6.39
CA ARG A 21 -18.99 7.73 -5.10
C ARG A 21 -17.86 8.54 -4.48
N PHE A 22 -16.87 8.94 -5.27
CA PHE A 22 -15.74 9.72 -4.81
C PHE A 22 -16.18 11.07 -4.24
N THR A 23 -17.13 11.78 -4.86
CA THR A 23 -17.60 13.08 -4.36
C THR A 23 -18.62 12.96 -3.23
N ASN A 24 -19.55 12.00 -3.32
CA ASN A 24 -20.69 11.95 -2.38
C ASN A 24 -20.47 11.02 -1.19
N ASN A 25 -19.61 10.02 -1.30
CA ASN A 25 -19.45 9.02 -0.26
C ASN A 25 -18.07 9.05 0.39
N SER A 26 -17.08 9.74 -0.19
CA SER A 26 -15.78 9.95 0.46
C SER A 26 -15.78 11.14 1.40
N ILE A 27 -14.80 11.15 2.29
CA ILE A 27 -14.36 12.35 3.01
C ILE A 27 -12.86 12.49 2.73
N ILE A 28 -12.46 13.67 2.26
CA ILE A 28 -11.06 14.02 2.02
C ILE A 28 -10.68 15.14 2.99
N VAL A 29 -9.67 14.88 3.81
CA VAL A 29 -9.11 15.85 4.75
C VAL A 29 -7.73 16.22 4.25
N SER A 30 -7.48 17.51 4.02
CA SER A 30 -6.15 18.02 3.63
C SER A 30 -5.79 19.21 4.49
N ILE A 31 -4.72 19.07 5.28
CA ILE A 31 -4.35 20.05 6.30
C ILE A 31 -2.83 20.23 6.39
N ASP A 32 -2.41 21.48 6.50
CA ASP A 32 -1.03 21.84 6.80
C ASP A 32 -0.71 21.54 8.27
N ILE A 33 0.32 20.74 8.49
CA ILE A 33 0.75 20.30 9.82
C ILE A 33 2.04 21.02 10.19
N GLU A 34 2.10 21.65 11.36
CA GLU A 34 3.33 22.35 11.77
C GLU A 34 4.44 21.33 12.05
N LYS A 35 4.09 20.27 12.78
CA LYS A 35 5.00 19.20 13.15
C LYS A 35 4.23 17.89 13.25
N PHE A 36 4.57 16.90 12.41
CA PHE A 36 4.08 15.54 12.60
C PHE A 36 4.51 14.98 13.94
N GLN A 37 3.56 14.34 14.63
CA GLN A 37 3.68 13.89 16.01
C GLN A 37 3.29 12.43 16.15
N THR A 38 3.71 11.84 17.25
CA THR A 38 3.31 10.49 17.66
C THR A 38 2.46 10.58 18.91
N LYS A 39 1.83 9.47 19.29
CA LYS A 39 1.12 9.35 20.57
C LYS A 39 1.96 9.76 21.79
N ARG A 40 3.29 9.58 21.73
CA ARG A 40 4.23 9.94 22.81
C ARG A 40 4.64 11.42 22.79
N SER A 41 4.54 12.07 21.63
CA SER A 41 4.94 13.47 21.42
C SER A 41 3.76 14.36 21.05
N LYS A 42 2.55 14.00 21.50
CA LYS A 42 1.30 14.69 21.16
C LYS A 42 1.30 16.13 21.67
N SER A 43 1.00 17.07 20.79
CA SER A 43 0.67 18.44 21.12
C SER A 43 -0.84 18.57 21.11
N LYS A 44 -1.39 18.89 22.27
CA LYS A 44 -2.83 19.15 22.40
C LYS A 44 -3.31 20.22 21.41
N LYS A 45 -2.50 21.26 21.18
CA LYS A 45 -2.80 22.32 20.21
C LYS A 45 -2.96 21.77 18.77
N GLU A 46 -2.03 20.92 18.32
CA GLU A 46 -2.08 20.35 16.96
C GLU A 46 -3.23 19.33 16.83
N ASN A 47 -3.47 18.49 17.86
CA ASN A 47 -4.61 17.58 17.90
C ASN A 47 -5.93 18.33 17.74
N LEU A 48 -6.12 19.41 18.53
CA LEU A 48 -7.32 20.23 18.47
C LEU A 48 -7.46 20.92 17.12
N LYS A 49 -6.37 21.45 16.56
CA LYS A 49 -6.37 22.05 15.21
C LYS A 49 -6.82 21.03 14.15
N PHE A 50 -6.27 19.83 14.18
CA PHE A 50 -6.64 18.74 13.27
C PHE A 50 -8.10 18.33 13.41
N GLN A 51 -8.58 18.09 14.64
CA GLN A 51 -9.97 17.68 14.87
C GLN A 51 -10.99 18.77 14.58
N ASN A 52 -10.69 20.04 14.88
CA ASN A 52 -11.53 21.17 14.48
C ASN A 52 -11.66 21.26 12.95
N HIS A 53 -10.55 21.07 12.23
CA HIS A 53 -10.58 21.06 10.77
C HIS A 53 -11.44 19.90 10.21
N ILE A 54 -11.37 18.71 10.81
CA ILE A 54 -12.28 17.61 10.49
C ILE A 54 -13.75 18.00 10.72
N LEU A 55 -14.06 18.63 11.86
CA LEU A 55 -15.42 19.07 12.16
C LEU A 55 -15.92 20.10 11.16
N GLU A 56 -15.08 21.07 10.76
CA GLU A 56 -15.41 22.04 9.73
C GLU A 56 -15.78 21.36 8.41
N ILE A 57 -14.99 20.38 7.96
CA ILE A 57 -15.29 19.58 6.76
C ILE A 57 -16.63 18.84 6.94
N LEU A 58 -16.81 18.15 8.06
CA LEU A 58 -18.04 17.39 8.33
C LEU A 58 -19.29 18.27 8.37
N ILE A 59 -19.20 19.50 8.88
CA ILE A 59 -20.29 20.47 8.91
C ILE A 59 -20.55 21.00 7.50
N LYS A 60 -19.50 21.48 6.82
CA LYS A 60 -19.58 22.06 5.47
C LYS A 60 -20.18 21.08 4.47
N GLU A 61 -19.77 19.83 4.51
CA GLU A 61 -20.25 18.79 3.60
C GLU A 61 -21.50 18.06 4.10
N SER A 62 -22.05 18.48 5.25
CA SER A 62 -23.19 17.83 5.91
C SER A 62 -22.99 16.32 6.12
N LYS A 63 -21.75 15.90 6.38
CA LYS A 63 -21.36 14.50 6.57
C LYS A 63 -21.46 14.09 8.05
N ARG A 64 -21.69 12.78 8.23
CA ARG A 64 -21.71 12.10 9.53
C ARG A 64 -20.54 11.11 9.57
N CYS A 65 -20.24 10.60 10.77
CA CYS A 65 -19.29 9.51 10.90
C CYS A 65 -19.72 8.28 10.07
N PHE A 66 -18.75 7.57 9.53
CA PHE A 66 -18.97 6.31 8.85
C PHE A 66 -19.46 5.26 9.85
N ARG A 67 -20.59 4.63 9.54
CA ARG A 67 -21.19 3.56 10.36
C ARG A 67 -20.76 2.15 9.95
N GLY A 68 -20.26 2.01 8.72
CA GLY A 68 -19.86 0.74 8.13
C GLY A 68 -18.34 0.57 8.05
N LYS A 69 -17.91 -0.55 7.46
CA LYS A 69 -16.50 -0.78 7.13
C LYS A 69 -15.98 0.29 6.16
N VAL A 70 -14.73 0.70 6.30
CA VAL A 70 -14.09 1.74 5.49
C VAL A 70 -12.75 1.28 4.92
N ALA A 71 -12.34 1.94 3.83
CA ALA A 71 -10.98 1.94 3.32
C ALA A 71 -10.39 3.34 3.55
N VAL A 72 -9.14 3.40 4.02
CA VAL A 72 -8.47 4.64 4.40
C VAL A 72 -7.12 4.75 3.70
N GLU A 73 -6.84 5.91 3.12
CA GLU A 73 -5.53 6.28 2.58
C GLU A 73 -5.00 7.49 3.36
N PHE A 74 -3.74 7.41 3.79
CA PHE A 74 -2.99 8.53 4.35
C PHE A 74 -1.84 8.92 3.42
N LEU A 75 -1.64 10.21 3.25
CA LEU A 75 -0.53 10.82 2.54
C LEU A 75 0.15 11.84 3.44
N PHE A 76 1.33 11.49 3.93
CA PHE A 76 2.19 12.34 4.73
C PHE A 76 3.26 12.97 3.84
N LYS A 77 3.27 14.30 3.74
CA LYS A 77 4.35 15.07 3.11
C LYS A 77 5.19 15.74 4.19
N ILE A 78 6.43 15.31 4.36
CA ILE A 78 7.24 15.55 5.57
C ILE A 78 8.57 16.20 5.22
N ASN A 79 8.94 17.25 5.95
CA ASN A 79 10.22 17.97 5.77
C ASN A 79 11.05 18.03 7.06
N GLN A 80 10.72 17.18 8.03
CA GLN A 80 11.38 17.12 9.34
C GLN A 80 12.71 16.38 9.27
N MET A 81 13.71 16.89 10.00
CA MET A 81 15.03 16.25 10.12
C MET A 81 14.98 14.86 10.76
N ASN A 82 14.09 14.66 11.74
CA ASN A 82 13.90 13.38 12.44
C ASN A 82 12.41 13.01 12.41
N PRO A 83 11.92 12.54 11.26
CA PRO A 83 10.51 12.30 11.09
C PRO A 83 10.06 11.05 11.86
N PRO A 84 8.82 11.02 12.39
CA PRO A 84 8.32 9.82 13.00
C PRO A 84 8.12 8.68 11.99
N ALA A 85 8.32 7.45 12.44
CA ALA A 85 8.05 6.26 11.62
C ALA A 85 6.57 6.18 11.22
N ILE A 86 6.29 5.71 10.00
CA ILE A 86 4.96 5.75 9.37
C ILE A 86 3.87 5.06 10.20
N GLN A 87 4.16 3.91 10.83
CA GLN A 87 3.26 3.20 11.74
C GLN A 87 2.90 4.01 12.98
N SER A 88 3.81 4.86 13.45
CA SER A 88 3.56 5.72 14.61
C SER A 88 2.66 6.89 14.25
N LEU A 89 2.80 7.44 13.03
CA LEU A 89 1.91 8.44 12.47
C LEU A 89 0.51 7.85 12.29
N LEU A 90 0.40 6.70 11.61
CA LEU A 90 -0.87 6.02 11.38
C LEU A 90 -1.64 5.81 12.66
N LYS A 91 -1.03 5.17 13.67
CA LYS A 91 -1.67 4.96 14.97
C LYS A 91 -2.17 6.27 15.59
N HIS A 92 -1.37 7.33 15.53
CA HIS A 92 -1.74 8.61 16.10
C HIS A 92 -2.91 9.27 15.38
N TYR A 93 -2.87 9.36 14.05
CA TYR A 93 -3.94 10.02 13.29
C TYR A 93 -5.21 9.18 13.21
N ILE A 94 -5.10 7.84 13.25
CA ILE A 94 -6.25 6.95 13.40
C ILE A 94 -6.96 7.19 14.74
N ASP A 95 -6.22 7.26 15.86
CA ASP A 95 -6.80 7.62 17.17
C ASP A 95 -7.53 8.98 17.10
N LEU A 96 -6.95 9.97 16.40
CA LEU A 96 -7.52 11.32 16.30
C LEU A 96 -8.81 11.41 15.46
N ILE A 97 -9.06 10.48 14.54
CA ILE A 97 -10.29 10.50 13.72
C ILE A 97 -11.45 9.72 14.34
N GLN A 98 -11.22 9.07 15.49
CA GLN A 98 -12.25 8.31 16.21
C GLN A 98 -13.11 9.22 17.09
N SER A 99 -12.56 9.71 18.20
CA SER A 99 -13.29 10.44 19.24
C SER A 99 -12.74 11.86 19.38
N PRO A 100 -13.61 12.88 19.55
CA PRO A 100 -13.14 14.24 19.80
C PRO A 100 -12.43 14.32 21.16
N GLU A 101 -11.37 15.12 21.23
CA GLU A 101 -10.74 15.55 22.48
C GLU A 101 -11.76 16.37 23.30
N GLU A 102 -11.65 16.33 24.62
CA GLU A 102 -12.63 16.93 25.55
C GLU A 102 -12.87 18.43 25.32
N GLU A 103 -11.86 19.16 24.83
CA GLU A 103 -11.96 20.60 24.57
C GLU A 103 -12.64 20.97 23.25
N ILE A 104 -12.90 19.99 22.38
CA ILE A 104 -13.61 20.21 21.12
C ILE A 104 -15.09 20.40 21.42
N LYS A 105 -15.62 21.59 21.10
CA LYS A 105 -17.04 21.94 21.28
C LYS A 105 -17.92 21.21 20.26
N THR A 106 -18.26 19.96 20.53
CA THR A 106 -19.14 19.15 19.66
C THR A 106 -19.97 18.16 20.47
N ASN A 107 -21.21 17.94 20.04
CA ASN A 107 -22.07 16.89 20.60
C ASN A 107 -21.84 15.52 19.92
N ARG A 108 -20.89 15.45 18.98
CA ARG A 108 -20.58 14.21 18.25
C ARG A 108 -19.79 13.27 19.15
N LYS A 109 -20.30 12.05 19.34
CA LYS A 109 -19.55 10.99 20.03
C LYS A 109 -18.32 10.52 19.24
N TYR A 110 -18.42 10.56 17.90
CA TYR A 110 -17.38 10.10 16.98
C TYR A 110 -17.19 11.10 15.83
N LEU A 111 -15.96 11.24 15.32
CA LEU A 111 -15.62 12.16 14.23
C LEU A 111 -15.85 11.51 12.86
N LEU A 112 -14.90 10.70 12.38
CA LEU A 112 -14.97 10.05 11.07
C LEU A 112 -15.30 8.57 11.19
N ILE A 113 -14.72 7.87 12.17
CA ILE A 113 -14.98 6.46 12.46
C ILE A 113 -15.28 6.28 13.95
N LYS A 114 -15.92 5.17 14.31
CA LYS A 114 -16.20 4.76 15.68
C LYS A 114 -14.99 4.14 16.35
N ASP A 115 -14.33 3.23 15.62
CA ASP A 115 -13.19 2.44 16.10
C ASP A 115 -12.40 1.85 14.91
N ASP A 116 -11.20 1.35 15.20
CA ASP A 116 -10.24 0.86 14.20
C ASP A 116 -10.69 -0.43 13.50
N SER A 117 -11.59 -1.18 14.13
CA SER A 117 -12.14 -2.40 13.55
C SER A 117 -12.97 -2.15 12.30
N GLN A 118 -13.39 -0.90 12.06
CA GLN A 118 -14.04 -0.49 10.83
C GLN A 118 -13.09 -0.43 9.63
N ILE A 119 -11.79 -0.25 9.84
CA ILE A 119 -10.81 -0.13 8.75
C ILE A 119 -10.52 -1.53 8.20
N LYS A 120 -10.72 -1.71 6.88
CA LYS A 120 -10.51 -3.00 6.18
C LYS A 120 -9.43 -2.95 5.11
N ALA A 121 -9.12 -1.75 4.64
CA ALA A 121 -7.98 -1.47 3.79
C ALA A 121 -7.35 -0.18 4.30
N LEU A 122 -6.04 -0.22 4.57
CA LEU A 122 -5.28 0.92 5.04
C LEU A 122 -4.06 1.09 4.14
N SER A 123 -3.95 2.25 3.50
CA SER A 123 -2.81 2.63 2.67
C SER A 123 -2.15 3.87 3.27
N ALA A 124 -0.82 3.93 3.27
CA ALA A 124 -0.08 5.02 3.88
C ALA A 124 1.17 5.37 3.10
N HIS A 125 1.28 6.64 2.75
CA HIS A 125 2.40 7.21 2.00
C HIS A 125 3.18 8.18 2.86
N TYR A 126 4.48 8.08 2.74
CA TYR A 126 5.45 8.93 3.38
C TYR A 126 6.34 9.51 2.28
N HIS A 127 6.16 10.80 1.99
CA HIS A 127 6.94 11.53 1.01
C HIS A 127 7.80 12.56 1.73
N GLU A 128 9.11 12.42 1.62
CA GLU A 128 10.05 13.46 2.03
C GLU A 128 9.98 14.60 1.01
N ILE A 129 9.73 15.81 1.50
CA ILE A 129 9.66 17.04 0.70
C ILE A 129 10.78 17.99 1.12
N LYS A 130 11.04 19.00 0.28
CA LYS A 130 12.08 20.00 0.57
C LYS A 130 11.75 20.79 1.85
N ILE A 131 12.78 21.24 2.57
CA ILE A 131 12.64 22.06 3.79
C ILE A 131 11.82 23.34 3.54
N SER A 132 11.88 23.89 2.33
CA SER A 132 11.11 25.08 1.94
C SER A 132 9.61 24.82 1.73
N GLU A 133 9.20 23.56 1.56
CA GLU A 133 7.82 23.19 1.31
C GLU A 133 7.07 22.96 2.62
N ARG A 134 5.76 23.22 2.62
CA ARG A 134 4.93 22.99 3.81
C ARG A 134 4.60 21.52 3.98
N GLN A 135 4.73 21.06 5.22
CA GLN A 135 4.27 19.73 5.59
C GLN A 135 2.75 19.66 5.52
N ASN A 136 2.25 18.55 4.99
CA ASN A 136 0.83 18.38 4.75
C ASN A 136 0.43 16.94 5.00
N LEU A 137 -0.74 16.78 5.61
CA LEU A 137 -1.45 15.52 5.72
C LEU A 137 -2.66 15.57 4.80
N THR A 138 -2.72 14.63 3.85
CA THR A 138 -3.94 14.33 3.12
C THR A 138 -4.45 12.95 3.54
N MET A 139 -5.73 12.84 3.84
CA MET A 139 -6.38 11.59 4.22
C MET A 139 -7.66 11.43 3.42
N THR A 140 -7.86 10.25 2.84
CA THR A 140 -9.07 9.88 2.12
C THR A 140 -9.74 8.72 2.83
N ILE A 141 -11.02 8.85 3.18
CA ILE A 141 -11.82 7.77 3.76
C ILE A 141 -13.02 7.50 2.86
N ILE A 142 -13.22 6.24 2.48
CA ILE A 142 -14.37 5.79 1.68
C ILE A 142 -15.04 4.57 2.31
N PRO A 143 -16.35 4.36 2.08
CA PRO A 143 -17.00 3.11 2.44
C PRO A 143 -16.30 1.92 1.76
N PHE A 144 -16.08 0.85 2.50
CA PHE A 144 -15.36 -0.32 1.98
C PHE A 144 -16.07 -0.96 0.78
N ARG A 145 -17.41 -0.95 0.77
CA ARG A 145 -18.21 -1.38 -0.40
C ARG A 145 -17.83 -0.57 -1.65
N ASP A 146 -17.67 0.74 -1.51
CA ASP A 146 -17.36 1.61 -2.64
C ASP A 146 -15.92 1.42 -3.10
N PHE A 147 -15.00 1.11 -2.18
CA PHE A 147 -13.63 0.67 -2.51
C PHE A 147 -13.63 -0.62 -3.34
N VAL A 148 -14.40 -1.64 -2.94
CA VAL A 148 -14.55 -2.90 -3.70
C VAL A 148 -15.09 -2.65 -5.12
N LEU A 149 -16.13 -1.82 -5.26
CA LEU A 149 -16.67 -1.45 -6.58
C LEU A 149 -15.65 -0.72 -7.46
N ASN A 150 -14.77 0.07 -6.84
CA ASN A 150 -13.70 0.75 -7.55
C ASN A 150 -12.61 -0.23 -8.01
N LEU A 151 -12.26 -1.23 -7.19
CA LEU A 151 -11.37 -2.32 -7.58
C LEU A 151 -11.95 -3.15 -8.74
N GLU A 152 -13.24 -3.47 -8.71
CA GLU A 152 -13.92 -4.15 -9.82
C GLU A 152 -13.84 -3.34 -11.11
N PHE A 153 -13.93 -2.01 -11.03
CA PHE A 153 -13.82 -1.16 -12.21
C PHE A 153 -12.40 -1.11 -12.74
N ALA A 154 -11.41 -0.93 -11.87
CA ALA A 154 -10.01 -0.99 -12.24
C ALA A 154 -9.62 -2.35 -12.85
N ARG A 155 -10.06 -3.47 -12.26
CA ARG A 155 -9.88 -4.82 -12.82
C ARG A 155 -10.44 -4.91 -14.24
N ASP A 156 -11.65 -4.40 -14.47
CA ASP A 156 -12.29 -4.45 -15.79
C ASP A 156 -11.54 -3.60 -16.83
N ILE A 157 -10.94 -2.48 -16.42
CA ILE A 157 -10.04 -1.68 -17.28
C ILE A 157 -8.77 -2.48 -17.58
N GLU A 158 -8.13 -3.04 -16.55
CA GLU A 158 -6.88 -3.82 -16.67
C GLU A 158 -7.03 -5.05 -17.56
N CYS A 159 -8.16 -5.76 -17.49
CA CYS A 159 -8.44 -6.91 -18.36
C CYS A 159 -8.88 -6.49 -19.78
N GLY A 160 -9.05 -5.19 -20.03
CA GLY A 160 -9.39 -4.66 -21.33
C GLY A 160 -10.86 -4.77 -21.73
N LYS A 161 -11.78 -4.89 -20.76
CA LYS A 161 -13.23 -4.97 -21.02
C LYS A 161 -13.76 -3.80 -21.85
N PHE A 162 -13.10 -2.65 -21.79
CA PHE A 162 -13.52 -1.40 -22.47
C PHE A 162 -12.65 -1.05 -23.70
N LYS A 163 -11.79 -1.96 -24.18
CA LYS A 163 -10.81 -1.69 -25.27
C LYS A 163 -11.43 -1.23 -26.59
N GLU A 164 -12.70 -1.54 -26.87
CA GLU A 164 -13.38 -1.09 -28.09
C GLU A 164 -13.71 0.42 -28.09
N LEU A 165 -13.76 1.05 -26.91
CA LEU A 165 -14.11 2.47 -26.73
C LEU A 165 -12.88 3.35 -26.45
N THR A 166 -11.74 2.78 -26.04
CA THR A 166 -10.48 3.49 -25.76
C THR A 166 -9.52 3.53 -26.96
N LYS A 167 -10.04 3.56 -28.20
CA LYS A 167 -9.23 3.65 -29.43
C LYS A 167 -8.35 4.90 -29.54
N SER A 168 -8.43 5.86 -28.60
CA SER A 168 -7.64 7.09 -28.65
C SER A 168 -6.46 7.18 -27.68
N SER A 169 -6.15 6.19 -26.86
CA SER A 169 -4.99 6.34 -25.95
C SER A 169 -4.48 5.02 -25.39
N TYR A 170 -3.21 4.75 -25.71
CA TYR A 170 -2.27 3.81 -25.04
C TYR A 170 -2.47 2.32 -25.37
N ARG A 171 -1.43 1.54 -25.68
CA ARG A 171 0.02 1.78 -25.81
C ARG A 171 0.55 0.60 -26.64
N GLU A 172 1.40 0.87 -27.61
CA GLU A 172 2.25 -0.14 -28.24
C GLU A 172 2.95 -0.96 -27.16
N GLY A 173 2.97 -2.28 -27.37
CA GLY A 173 3.61 -3.23 -26.49
C GLY A 173 5.06 -2.82 -26.25
N PHE A 174 5.42 -2.70 -24.98
CA PHE A 174 6.81 -2.67 -24.55
C PHE A 174 7.47 -3.99 -24.95
N ASN A 175 8.07 -3.98 -26.14
CA ASN A 175 9.00 -5.01 -26.59
C ASN A 175 10.42 -4.43 -26.43
N ILE A 176 10.85 -4.21 -25.18
CA ILE A 176 12.12 -3.52 -24.88
C ILE A 176 13.27 -4.48 -24.55
N ASN A 177 13.03 -5.74 -24.16
CA ASN A 177 14.05 -6.43 -23.35
C ASN A 177 15.00 -7.43 -24.03
N GLU A 178 15.08 -7.53 -25.36
CA GLU A 178 16.12 -8.39 -25.97
C GLU A 178 17.19 -7.65 -26.79
N LYS A 179 16.96 -6.40 -27.22
CA LYS A 179 17.95 -5.70 -28.07
C LYS A 179 18.82 -4.66 -27.36
N LYS A 180 18.41 -4.06 -26.24
CA LYS A 180 19.17 -2.96 -25.62
C LYS A 180 20.34 -3.39 -24.73
N TYR A 181 20.36 -4.63 -24.24
CA TYR A 181 21.42 -5.07 -23.32
C TYR A 181 22.70 -5.55 -24.01
N ASN A 182 22.66 -5.85 -25.31
CA ASN A 182 23.81 -6.36 -26.06
C ASN A 182 24.65 -5.27 -26.77
N ASP A 183 24.09 -4.08 -27.00
CA ASP A 183 24.79 -3.04 -27.79
C ASP A 183 25.91 -2.31 -27.00
N TRP A 184 25.91 -2.37 -25.66
CA TRP A 184 26.94 -1.75 -24.81
C TRP A 184 28.18 -2.63 -24.60
N GLU A 185 28.20 -3.86 -25.11
CA GLU A 185 29.43 -4.67 -25.19
C GLU A 185 30.32 -4.25 -26.36
N TYR A 186 29.85 -3.35 -27.23
CA TYR A 186 30.55 -2.93 -28.45
C TYR A 186 31.14 -1.51 -28.40
N GLU A 187 30.92 -0.73 -27.34
CA GLU A 187 31.66 0.53 -27.18
C GLU A 187 33.06 0.22 -26.66
N ASP A 188 34.07 0.68 -27.40
CA ASP A 188 35.49 0.51 -27.12
C ASP A 188 35.84 1.05 -25.72
N ASN A 189 35.84 0.15 -24.74
CA ASN A 189 36.11 0.42 -23.32
C ASN A 189 37.54 0.91 -23.05
N SER A 190 38.39 1.08 -24.07
CA SER A 190 39.75 1.60 -23.92
C SER A 190 39.80 3.01 -23.33
N LEU A 191 38.79 3.85 -23.58
CA LEU A 191 38.73 5.24 -23.09
C LEU A 191 38.55 5.34 -21.56
N PHE A 192 38.00 4.31 -20.91
CA PHE A 192 37.70 4.33 -19.47
C PHE A 192 38.62 3.43 -18.65
N LYS A 193 39.65 2.84 -19.29
CA LYS A 193 40.61 1.97 -18.62
C LYS A 193 41.39 2.74 -17.55
N GLY A 194 41.28 2.29 -16.30
CA GLY A 194 41.94 2.92 -15.15
C GLY A 194 41.13 4.05 -14.50
N LEU A 195 39.93 4.37 -15.02
CA LEU A 195 39.00 5.24 -14.30
C LEU A 195 38.50 4.50 -13.05
N VAL A 196 38.69 5.13 -11.88
CA VAL A 196 38.25 4.62 -10.59
C VAL A 196 37.14 5.51 -10.07
N ILE A 197 36.00 4.91 -9.77
CA ILE A 197 34.85 5.56 -9.14
C ILE A 197 34.90 5.25 -7.64
N ASP A 198 34.83 6.28 -6.82
CA ASP A 198 34.63 6.13 -5.37
C ASP A 198 33.13 6.18 -5.05
N LEU A 199 32.57 5.03 -4.68
CA LEU A 199 31.21 4.93 -4.16
C LEU A 199 31.25 4.64 -2.67
N ASN A 200 30.98 5.66 -1.86
CA ASN A 200 30.91 5.55 -0.39
C ASN A 200 32.15 4.92 0.24
N GLY A 201 33.36 5.26 -0.25
CA GLY A 201 34.64 4.73 0.23
C GLY A 201 35.06 3.41 -0.42
N ARG A 202 34.22 2.83 -1.29
CA ARG A 202 34.59 1.68 -2.14
C ARG A 202 35.09 2.21 -3.48
N LYS A 203 36.39 2.02 -3.74
CA LYS A 203 37.01 2.29 -5.04
C LYS A 203 36.69 1.12 -5.98
N LEU A 204 35.91 1.40 -7.01
CA LEU A 204 35.57 0.48 -8.09
C LEU A 204 36.24 0.96 -9.36
N ASP A 205 36.76 0.06 -10.18
CA ASP A 205 37.02 0.45 -11.56
C ASP A 205 35.69 0.70 -12.29
N PHE A 206 35.74 1.47 -13.38
CA PHE A 206 34.56 1.84 -14.15
C PHE A 206 33.77 0.63 -14.65
N TYR A 207 34.44 -0.48 -14.98
CA TYR A 207 33.78 -1.68 -15.47
C TYR A 207 32.99 -2.39 -14.35
N GLU A 208 33.59 -2.53 -13.16
CA GLU A 208 32.90 -3.05 -11.98
C GLU A 208 31.71 -2.16 -11.60
N PHE A 209 31.86 -0.84 -11.67
CA PHE A 209 30.75 0.09 -11.45
C PHE A 209 29.61 -0.14 -12.45
N CYS A 210 29.90 -0.22 -13.75
CA CYS A 210 28.89 -0.47 -14.78
C CYS A 210 28.17 -1.81 -14.57
N LYS A 211 28.91 -2.86 -14.17
CA LYS A 211 28.32 -4.16 -13.83
C LYS A 211 27.37 -4.07 -12.65
N ASP A 212 27.77 -3.38 -11.57
CA ASP A 212 26.91 -3.15 -10.40
C ASP A 212 25.64 -2.38 -10.79
N VAL A 213 25.76 -1.34 -11.63
CA VAL A 213 24.59 -0.58 -12.15
C VAL A 213 23.64 -1.47 -12.93
N ARG A 214 24.13 -2.30 -13.87
CA ARG A 214 23.28 -3.21 -14.65
C ARG A 214 22.57 -4.24 -13.78
N GLN A 215 23.26 -4.80 -12.80
CA GLN A 215 22.64 -5.73 -11.85
C GLN A 215 21.54 -5.05 -11.05
N GLU A 216 21.75 -3.79 -10.65
CA GLU A 216 20.73 -3.01 -9.95
C GLU A 216 19.53 -2.70 -10.86
N GLU A 217 19.72 -2.39 -12.14
CA GLU A 217 18.62 -2.20 -13.11
C GLU A 217 17.83 -3.50 -13.33
N PHE A 218 18.50 -4.62 -13.59
CA PHE A 218 17.84 -5.91 -13.77
C PHE A 218 16.99 -6.29 -12.56
N LYS A 219 17.50 -6.08 -11.34
CA LYS A 219 16.72 -6.33 -10.11
C LYS A 219 15.50 -5.42 -9.99
N LYS A 220 15.59 -4.17 -10.44
CA LYS A 220 14.44 -3.25 -10.46
C LYS A 220 13.37 -3.75 -11.42
N ASP A 221 13.76 -4.12 -12.63
CA ASP A 221 12.82 -4.60 -13.64
C ASP A 221 12.16 -5.90 -13.19
N LEU A 222 12.96 -6.84 -12.65
CA LEU A 222 12.44 -8.07 -12.07
C LEU A 222 11.45 -7.79 -10.94
N LEU A 223 11.79 -6.91 -10.00
CA LEU A 223 10.88 -6.50 -8.93
C LEU A 223 9.61 -5.85 -9.51
N HIS A 224 9.74 -4.93 -10.47
CA HIS A 224 8.63 -4.24 -11.10
C HIS A 224 7.64 -5.22 -11.75
N GLU A 225 8.15 -6.16 -12.55
CA GLU A 225 7.33 -7.13 -13.27
C GLU A 225 6.67 -8.14 -12.33
N THR A 226 7.38 -8.65 -11.34
CA THR A 226 6.91 -9.74 -10.48
C THR A 226 6.15 -9.26 -9.23
N SER A 227 6.37 -8.03 -8.79
CA SER A 227 5.67 -7.47 -7.63
C SER A 227 4.34 -6.81 -7.97
N LYS A 228 4.02 -6.64 -9.25
CA LYS A 228 2.77 -6.02 -9.68
C LYS A 228 1.55 -6.84 -9.24
N ILE A 229 0.93 -6.40 -8.17
CA ILE A 229 -0.41 -6.84 -7.78
C ILE A 229 -1.43 -6.06 -8.62
N SER A 230 -2.35 -6.78 -9.26
CA SER A 230 -3.46 -6.17 -10.01
C SER A 230 -4.63 -5.78 -9.09
N ALA A 231 -5.53 -4.93 -9.59
CA ALA A 231 -6.77 -4.66 -8.86
C ALA A 231 -7.61 -5.94 -8.73
N GLY A 232 -7.52 -6.85 -9.71
CA GLY A 232 -8.13 -8.17 -9.68
C GLY A 232 -7.61 -9.03 -8.52
N ASP A 233 -6.30 -9.05 -8.28
CA ASP A 233 -5.68 -9.83 -7.21
C ASP A 233 -6.15 -9.36 -5.83
N ILE A 234 -6.13 -8.03 -5.58
CA ILE A 234 -6.61 -7.46 -4.31
C ILE A 234 -8.10 -7.73 -4.15
N LEU A 235 -8.89 -7.49 -5.19
CA LEU A 235 -10.32 -7.77 -5.18
C LEU A 235 -10.58 -9.22 -4.78
N TRP A 236 -9.85 -10.15 -5.36
CA TRP A 236 -10.03 -11.58 -5.11
C TRP A 236 -9.62 -12.01 -3.70
N LEU A 237 -8.60 -11.38 -3.13
CA LEU A 237 -8.19 -11.60 -1.75
C LEU A 237 -9.22 -11.06 -0.74
N ILE A 238 -9.85 -9.92 -1.00
CA ILE A 238 -10.74 -9.25 -0.02
C ILE A 238 -12.21 -9.64 -0.16
N THR A 239 -12.66 -10.09 -1.33
CA THR A 239 -14.08 -10.38 -1.59
C THR A 239 -14.48 -11.82 -1.18
N PRO A 240 -15.61 -12.00 -0.47
CA PRO A 240 -16.12 -13.32 -0.11
C PRO A 240 -16.46 -14.18 -1.33
N ASP A 241 -16.25 -15.50 -1.21
CA ASP A 241 -16.50 -16.48 -2.28
C ASP A 241 -17.96 -16.47 -2.78
N GLN A 242 -18.91 -16.10 -1.90
CA GLN A 242 -20.33 -16.07 -2.20
C GLN A 242 -20.76 -15.03 -3.25
N LEU A 243 -19.87 -14.12 -3.67
CA LEU A 243 -20.16 -13.15 -4.73
C LEU A 243 -19.79 -13.66 -6.13
N PHE A 244 -18.99 -14.72 -6.25
CA PHE A 244 -18.62 -15.37 -7.52
C PHE A 244 -19.65 -16.43 -7.95
N LYS A 245 -20.95 -16.11 -7.86
CA LYS A 245 -22.05 -17.07 -8.07
C LYS A 245 -22.21 -17.59 -9.50
N SER A 246 -21.43 -17.11 -10.47
CA SER A 246 -21.66 -17.41 -11.88
C SER A 246 -21.00 -18.69 -12.38
N ASP A 247 -19.96 -19.20 -11.74
CA ASP A 247 -19.27 -20.40 -12.23
C ASP A 247 -19.11 -21.45 -11.14
N LYS A 248 -19.53 -22.68 -11.46
CA LYS A 248 -19.32 -23.90 -10.67
C LYS A 248 -17.84 -24.31 -10.55
N LEU A 249 -16.90 -23.43 -10.93
CA LEU A 249 -15.48 -23.61 -10.64
C LEU A 249 -15.27 -23.43 -9.14
N SER A 250 -15.26 -24.59 -8.50
CA SER A 250 -15.10 -24.93 -7.09
C SER A 250 -14.40 -23.90 -6.19
N PHE A 251 -14.86 -23.80 -4.95
CA PHE A 251 -14.16 -23.16 -3.83
C PHE A 251 -12.64 -23.42 -3.79
N SER A 252 -12.19 -24.62 -4.21
CA SER A 252 -10.78 -24.98 -4.35
C SER A 252 -9.99 -24.16 -5.39
N THR A 253 -10.58 -23.79 -6.53
CA THR A 253 -9.91 -22.92 -7.51
C THR A 253 -9.73 -21.49 -7.01
N ASN A 254 -10.62 -21.03 -6.11
CA ASN A 254 -10.48 -19.76 -5.41
C ASN A 254 -9.35 -19.77 -4.38
N ILE A 255 -9.24 -20.82 -3.58
CA ILE A 255 -8.13 -20.96 -2.63
C ILE A 255 -6.79 -21.08 -3.38
N ILE A 256 -6.71 -21.90 -4.42
CA ILE A 256 -5.46 -22.15 -5.15
C ILE A 256 -4.85 -20.86 -5.68
N GLY A 257 -5.62 -19.99 -6.34
CA GLY A 257 -4.98 -18.77 -6.80
C GLY A 257 -4.92 -17.67 -5.74
N ARG A 258 -5.73 -17.66 -4.67
CA ARG A 258 -5.43 -16.77 -3.52
C ARG A 258 -4.07 -17.11 -2.94
N VAL A 259 -3.77 -18.41 -2.79
CA VAL A 259 -2.43 -18.90 -2.47
C VAL A 259 -1.45 -18.47 -3.56
N GLY A 260 -1.76 -18.65 -4.84
CA GLY A 260 -0.90 -18.22 -5.95
C GLY A 260 -0.56 -16.72 -5.97
N VAL A 261 -1.45 -15.84 -5.52
CA VAL A 261 -1.15 -14.40 -5.37
C VAL A 261 -0.16 -14.15 -4.23
N LEU A 262 -0.29 -14.92 -3.15
CA LEU A 262 0.54 -14.82 -1.94
C LEU A 262 1.78 -15.72 -1.97
N ASP A 263 1.90 -16.59 -2.97
CA ASP A 263 3.02 -17.47 -3.21
C ASP A 263 3.90 -16.82 -4.29
N GLY A 264 5.11 -16.43 -3.90
CA GLY A 264 5.97 -15.69 -4.80
C GLY A 264 7.27 -15.28 -4.13
N PHE A 265 8.29 -15.01 -4.94
CA PHE A 265 9.65 -14.72 -4.46
C PHE A 265 9.71 -13.55 -3.48
N PHE A 266 8.82 -12.57 -3.60
CA PHE A 266 8.77 -11.38 -2.76
C PHE A 266 7.73 -11.46 -1.64
N ASN A 267 7.14 -12.64 -1.43
CA ASN A 267 6.15 -12.90 -0.38
C ASN A 267 6.78 -13.65 0.80
N MET A 268 6.31 -13.34 2.00
CA MET A 268 6.64 -14.03 3.24
C MET A 268 5.35 -14.33 4.00
N ASN A 269 5.27 -15.51 4.60
CA ASN A 269 4.16 -15.90 5.48
C ASN A 269 4.65 -16.01 6.92
N PHE A 270 4.19 -15.13 7.79
CA PHE A 270 4.55 -15.15 9.21
C PHE A 270 3.68 -16.10 10.03
N GLY A 271 2.64 -16.70 9.43
CA GLY A 271 1.64 -17.52 10.09
C GLY A 271 0.76 -16.70 11.02
N SER A 272 0.22 -17.38 12.04
CA SER A 272 -0.76 -16.84 12.98
C SER A 272 -0.31 -15.62 13.77
N VAL A 273 -1.12 -14.57 13.75
CA VAL A 273 -0.95 -13.40 14.64
C VAL A 273 -1.26 -13.76 16.10
N PRO A 274 -0.61 -13.12 17.07
CA PRO A 274 -0.74 -13.47 18.49
C PRO A 274 -2.14 -13.14 19.01
N VAL A 275 -2.86 -14.14 19.50
CA VAL A 275 -4.21 -14.00 20.08
C VAL A 275 -4.11 -13.68 21.57
N SER A 276 -3.04 -14.12 22.25
CA SER A 276 -2.80 -13.88 23.68
C SER A 276 -1.58 -12.98 23.95
N ASP A 277 -1.56 -12.27 25.08
CA ASP A 277 -0.50 -11.28 25.38
C ASP A 277 0.91 -11.89 25.50
N GLY A 278 1.03 -13.18 25.86
CA GLY A 278 2.30 -13.90 25.94
C GLY A 278 2.89 -14.31 24.57
N GLU A 279 2.07 -14.39 23.53
CA GLU A 279 2.49 -14.87 22.20
C GLU A 279 3.20 -13.78 21.38
N ARG A 280 3.08 -12.52 21.79
CA ARG A 280 3.62 -11.37 21.04
C ARG A 280 5.12 -11.45 20.83
N LYS A 281 5.87 -11.90 21.85
CA LYS A 281 7.32 -12.03 21.74
C LYS A 281 7.68 -13.14 20.74
N ILE A 282 7.06 -14.30 20.88
CA ILE A 282 7.25 -15.45 20.00
C ILE A 282 6.94 -15.07 18.54
N PHE A 283 5.85 -14.35 18.31
CA PHE A 283 5.49 -13.90 16.97
C PHE A 283 6.51 -12.91 16.37
N LYS A 284 7.03 -11.96 17.18
CA LYS A 284 8.10 -11.06 16.73
C LYS A 284 9.39 -11.80 16.40
N ASP A 285 9.79 -12.73 17.26
CA ASP A 285 10.99 -13.56 17.05
C ASP A 285 10.82 -14.38 15.76
N LYS A 286 9.61 -14.88 15.49
CA LYS A 286 9.27 -15.57 14.24
C LYS A 286 9.37 -14.64 13.02
N ILE A 287 8.75 -13.46 13.05
CA ILE A 287 8.86 -12.47 11.95
C ILE A 287 10.33 -12.17 11.66
N GLU A 288 11.12 -11.91 12.69
CA GLU A 288 12.55 -11.66 12.55
C GLU A 288 13.26 -12.84 11.89
N SER A 289 13.02 -14.07 12.36
CA SER A 289 13.65 -15.26 11.79
C SER A 289 13.28 -15.47 10.31
N GLU A 290 12.01 -15.27 9.94
CA GLU A 290 11.54 -15.42 8.55
C GLU A 290 12.12 -14.33 7.64
N ILE A 291 12.18 -13.07 8.10
CA ILE A 291 12.80 -11.98 7.33
C ILE A 291 14.30 -12.23 7.15
N ILE A 292 15.02 -12.67 8.19
CA ILE A 292 16.46 -12.99 8.10
C ILE A 292 16.69 -14.11 7.10
N LYS A 293 15.92 -15.20 7.22
CA LYS A 293 16.02 -16.35 6.32
C LYS A 293 15.75 -15.93 4.88
N TRP A 294 14.63 -15.24 4.64
CA TRP A 294 14.27 -14.76 3.31
C TRP A 294 15.32 -13.80 2.72
N TRP A 295 15.88 -12.90 3.54
CA TRP A 295 16.92 -11.96 3.10
C TRP A 295 18.21 -12.68 2.67
N ALA A 296 18.60 -13.73 3.40
CA ALA A 296 19.76 -14.55 3.09
C ALA A 296 19.56 -15.36 1.79
N ASP A 297 18.39 -15.96 1.62
CA ASP A 297 18.10 -16.84 0.49
C ASP A 297 17.82 -16.06 -0.81
N ASN A 298 17.05 -14.97 -0.70
CA ASN A 298 16.47 -14.26 -1.83
C ASN A 298 16.87 -12.78 -1.86
N GLY A 299 16.77 -12.09 -0.72
CA GLY A 299 16.84 -10.63 -0.65
C GLY A 299 18.09 -10.03 -1.31
N LYS A 300 19.28 -10.52 -0.98
CA LYS A 300 20.55 -9.99 -1.54
C LYS A 300 20.64 -10.11 -3.08
N ARG A 301 20.02 -11.14 -3.65
CA ARG A 301 20.05 -11.43 -5.08
C ARG A 301 18.97 -10.68 -5.83
N LEU A 302 17.78 -10.60 -5.25
CA LEU A 302 16.58 -10.15 -5.94
C LEU A 302 16.21 -8.70 -5.67
N LEU A 303 16.54 -8.15 -4.50
CA LEU A 303 16.15 -6.78 -4.17
C LEU A 303 17.18 -5.75 -4.62
N PRO A 304 16.76 -4.72 -5.36
CA PRO A 304 17.62 -3.60 -5.66
C PRO A 304 17.90 -2.77 -4.40
N LYS A 305 19.11 -2.22 -4.32
CA LYS A 305 19.53 -1.24 -3.31
C LYS A 305 19.00 0.17 -3.61
N ASN A 306 18.73 0.48 -4.89
CA ASN A 306 18.40 1.82 -5.38
C ASN A 306 17.15 1.91 -6.27
N PRO A 307 15.98 1.47 -5.80
CA PRO A 307 14.93 2.46 -5.59
C PRO A 307 14.24 2.25 -4.24
N ALA A 308 13.37 3.17 -3.83
CA ALA A 308 12.46 2.91 -2.73
C ALA A 308 11.67 1.60 -2.98
N ILE A 309 11.33 0.87 -1.91
CA ILE A 309 10.37 -0.25 -2.00
C ILE A 309 9.11 0.10 -1.23
N SER A 310 8.05 -0.59 -1.61
CA SER A 310 6.75 -0.59 -0.98
C SER A 310 6.53 -1.92 -0.24
N LEU A 311 5.75 -1.90 0.84
CA LEU A 311 5.32 -3.12 1.52
C LEU A 311 3.81 -3.26 1.48
N SER A 312 3.32 -4.45 1.16
CA SER A 312 1.90 -4.80 1.24
C SER A 312 1.71 -5.95 2.21
N LEU A 313 0.85 -5.76 3.20
CA LEU A 313 0.50 -6.80 4.15
C LEU A 313 -0.91 -7.32 3.88
N PHE A 314 -1.07 -8.63 3.97
CA PHE A 314 -2.38 -9.27 3.86
C PHE A 314 -2.66 -9.97 5.18
N TYR A 315 -3.74 -9.59 5.84
CA TYR A 315 -4.13 -10.11 7.12
C TYR A 315 -5.40 -10.92 6.98
N GLU A 316 -5.26 -12.22 7.14
CA GLU A 316 -6.37 -13.14 7.29
C GLU A 316 -6.91 -12.97 8.71
N LYS A 317 -8.17 -12.53 8.84
CA LYS A 317 -8.77 -12.29 10.15
C LYS A 317 -9.23 -13.62 10.78
N PRO A 318 -8.81 -13.97 12.01
CA PRO A 318 -9.33 -15.15 12.70
C PRO A 318 -10.75 -14.90 13.21
N CYS A 319 -11.56 -15.97 13.31
CA CYS A 319 -12.92 -15.89 13.83
C CYS A 319 -12.97 -15.40 15.29
N ALA A 320 -12.04 -15.86 16.13
CA ALA A 320 -12.08 -15.62 17.56
C ALA A 320 -11.68 -14.20 18.00
N LYS A 321 -10.79 -13.51 17.26
CA LYS A 321 -10.23 -12.21 17.69
C LYS A 321 -9.96 -11.27 16.52
N THR A 322 -10.32 -10.00 16.70
CA THR A 322 -9.98 -8.95 15.73
C THR A 322 -8.71 -8.23 16.16
N HIS A 323 -7.82 -7.98 15.20
CA HIS A 323 -6.65 -7.12 15.38
C HIS A 323 -6.82 -5.87 14.54
N ASP A 324 -6.41 -4.73 15.10
CA ASP A 324 -6.36 -3.47 14.36
C ASP A 324 -5.18 -3.50 13.39
N LEU A 325 -5.40 -3.02 12.16
CA LEU A 325 -4.40 -3.10 11.10
C LEU A 325 -3.13 -2.27 11.42
N ASP A 326 -3.27 -1.12 12.09
CA ASP A 326 -2.13 -0.30 12.53
C ASP A 326 -1.23 -1.06 13.51
N ASN A 327 -1.82 -1.86 14.40
CA ASN A 327 -1.10 -2.65 15.39
C ASN A 327 -0.32 -3.79 14.73
N LEU A 328 -0.84 -4.38 13.64
CA LEU A 328 -0.13 -5.40 12.87
C LEU A 328 1.14 -4.83 12.21
N LEU A 329 1.06 -3.62 11.66
CA LEU A 329 2.21 -2.92 11.08
C LEU A 329 3.35 -2.73 12.10
N ARG A 330 3.02 -2.57 13.40
CA ARG A 330 4.04 -2.42 14.46
C ARG A 330 4.84 -3.68 14.76
N TYR A 331 4.36 -4.86 14.36
CA TYR A 331 5.14 -6.09 14.46
C TYR A 331 6.17 -6.19 13.35
N VAL A 332 5.80 -5.80 12.14
CA VAL A 332 6.61 -6.04 10.93
C VAL A 332 7.55 -4.89 10.62
N LEU A 333 7.06 -3.65 10.57
CA LEU A 333 7.84 -2.52 10.05
C LEU A 333 9.15 -2.25 10.82
N PRO A 334 9.18 -2.23 12.16
CA PRO A 334 10.44 -2.00 12.88
C PRO A 334 11.51 -3.06 12.63
N ILE A 335 11.08 -4.32 12.42
CA ILE A 335 11.98 -5.43 12.13
C ILE A 335 12.51 -5.31 10.70
N PHE A 336 11.61 -5.04 9.76
CA PHE A 336 11.95 -4.81 8.36
C PHE A 336 12.92 -3.64 8.17
N ASP A 337 12.64 -2.49 8.78
CA ASP A 337 13.48 -1.29 8.71
C ASP A 337 14.90 -1.59 9.22
N ARG A 338 15.01 -2.31 10.35
CA ARG A 338 16.31 -2.66 10.94
C ARG A 338 17.09 -3.66 10.10
N LEU A 339 16.43 -4.67 9.53
CA LEU A 339 17.11 -5.78 8.86
C LEU A 339 17.41 -5.49 7.39
N ILE A 340 16.49 -4.83 6.68
CA ILE A 340 16.56 -4.67 5.23
C ILE A 340 16.94 -3.22 4.87
N ASN A 341 16.24 -2.22 5.41
CA ASN A 341 16.47 -0.82 4.97
C ASN A 341 17.87 -0.28 5.33
N ASN A 342 18.54 -0.83 6.34
CA ASN A 342 19.91 -0.46 6.68
C ASN A 342 20.94 -0.79 5.57
N GLU A 343 20.66 -1.79 4.73
CA GLU A 343 21.53 -2.16 3.60
C GLU A 343 21.18 -1.40 2.29
N ARG A 344 20.17 -0.52 2.33
CA ARG A 344 19.62 0.19 1.16
C ARG A 344 19.96 1.68 1.19
N TYR A 345 19.90 2.34 0.04
CA TYR A 345 20.14 3.79 -0.03
C TYR A 345 18.99 4.59 0.57
N PHE A 346 17.76 4.15 0.34
CA PHE A 346 16.57 4.71 1.00
C PHE A 346 16.38 4.05 2.36
N LYS A 347 16.68 4.81 3.42
CA LYS A 347 16.64 4.31 4.81
C LYS A 347 15.24 4.30 5.42
N THR A 348 14.33 5.11 4.88
CA THR A 348 12.94 5.22 5.33
C THR A 348 12.03 4.48 4.36
N LEU A 349 11.09 3.70 4.88
CA LEU A 349 10.06 3.07 4.06
C LEU A 349 9.01 4.12 3.66
N PRO A 350 8.90 4.48 2.37
CA PRO A 350 8.01 5.56 1.95
C PRO A 350 6.58 5.10 1.72
N TYR A 351 6.31 3.78 1.71
CA TYR A 351 4.97 3.29 1.44
C TYR A 351 4.67 1.95 2.11
N VAL A 352 3.49 1.87 2.72
CA VAL A 352 2.92 0.64 3.24
C VAL A 352 1.42 0.58 2.99
N GLU A 353 0.93 -0.60 2.65
CA GLU A 353 -0.48 -0.93 2.63
C GLU A 353 -0.76 -2.20 3.42
N ILE A 354 -1.96 -2.31 3.98
CA ILE A 354 -2.43 -3.51 4.67
C ILE A 354 -3.92 -3.74 4.40
N TYR A 355 -4.26 -4.99 4.09
CA TYR A 355 -5.61 -5.41 3.73
C TYR A 355 -6.10 -6.51 4.66
N GLU A 356 -7.34 -6.39 5.14
CA GLU A 356 -8.07 -7.54 5.71
C GLU A 356 -8.57 -8.40 4.55
N ILE A 357 -8.11 -9.66 4.49
CA ILE A 357 -8.44 -10.61 3.44
C ILE A 357 -9.36 -11.72 3.94
N GLN A 358 -10.00 -12.43 3.02
CA GLN A 358 -10.75 -13.64 3.32
C GLN A 358 -9.82 -14.76 3.77
N THR A 359 -10.37 -15.68 4.56
CA THR A 359 -9.65 -16.87 5.01
C THR A 359 -9.21 -17.72 3.82
N ILE A 360 -7.92 -18.02 3.77
CA ILE A 360 -7.26 -18.92 2.80
C ILE A 360 -6.87 -20.22 3.51
N SER A 361 -6.62 -20.14 4.82
CA SER A 361 -6.32 -21.28 5.68
C SER A 361 -7.51 -22.22 5.80
N SER A 362 -7.24 -23.53 5.78
CA SER A 362 -8.23 -24.54 6.17
C SER A 362 -8.63 -24.42 7.64
N ASN A 363 -7.79 -23.78 8.46
CA ASN A 363 -8.05 -23.48 9.85
C ASN A 363 -8.42 -21.99 10.01
N ILE A 364 -9.71 -21.73 10.20
CA ILE A 364 -10.33 -20.40 10.22
C ILE A 364 -9.85 -19.56 11.43
N ASP A 365 -9.24 -20.19 12.43
CA ASP A 365 -8.80 -19.53 13.66
C ASP A 365 -7.34 -19.09 13.65
N THR A 366 -6.57 -19.36 12.59
CA THR A 366 -5.13 -19.09 12.61
C THR A 366 -4.79 -17.62 12.45
N GLY A 367 -5.59 -16.84 11.71
CA GLY A 367 -5.35 -15.41 11.55
C GLY A 367 -3.98 -15.06 10.95
N ASN A 368 -3.67 -15.53 9.73
CA ASN A 368 -2.33 -15.43 9.18
C ASN A 368 -1.96 -14.01 8.73
N LEU A 369 -0.68 -13.66 8.83
CA LEU A 369 -0.12 -12.42 8.29
C LEU A 369 0.90 -12.72 7.19
N TYR A 370 0.65 -12.15 6.02
CA TYR A 370 1.53 -12.22 4.86
C TYR A 370 2.13 -10.85 4.61
N LEU A 371 3.40 -10.83 4.17
CA LEU A 371 4.10 -9.64 3.73
C LEU A 371 4.54 -9.83 2.29
N ARG A 372 4.28 -8.85 1.45
CA ARG A 372 4.83 -8.73 0.09
C ARG A 372 5.70 -7.49 -0.01
N ILE A 373 6.83 -7.63 -0.68
CA ILE A 373 7.69 -6.51 -1.07
C ILE A 373 7.36 -6.13 -2.51
N ASN A 374 7.14 -4.85 -2.75
CA ASN A 374 6.81 -4.34 -4.08
C ASN A 374 7.74 -3.21 -4.52
N ASP A 375 7.74 -2.97 -5.82
CA ASP A 375 8.34 -1.78 -6.40
C ASP A 375 7.55 -0.54 -5.99
N TYR A 376 8.24 0.46 -5.44
CA TYR A 376 7.60 1.73 -5.07
C TYR A 376 7.04 2.49 -6.29
N SER A 377 7.58 2.25 -7.50
CA SER A 377 7.03 2.85 -8.71
C SER A 377 5.65 2.31 -9.09
N SER A 378 5.25 1.16 -8.53
CA SER A 378 3.89 0.66 -8.71
C SER A 378 2.94 1.59 -7.97
N ASP A 379 2.08 2.29 -8.72
CA ASP A 379 1.05 3.14 -8.16
C ASP A 379 0.26 2.35 -7.11
N ASN A 380 0.11 2.97 -5.94
CA ASN A 380 -0.73 2.51 -4.85
C ASN A 380 -2.13 2.18 -5.38
N ILE A 381 -2.85 1.22 -4.78
CA ILE A 381 -4.11 0.80 -5.39
C ILE A 381 -5.16 1.92 -5.52
N PHE A 382 -5.24 2.85 -4.56
CA PHE A 382 -6.15 4.01 -4.60
C PHE A 382 -5.81 4.96 -5.76
N ARG A 383 -4.53 5.27 -5.96
CA ARG A 383 -4.03 6.12 -7.03
C ARG A 383 -4.05 5.44 -8.38
N ARG A 384 -3.77 4.14 -8.43
CA ARG A 384 -3.87 3.33 -9.64
C ARG A 384 -5.30 3.25 -10.13
N ILE A 385 -6.26 3.04 -9.23
CA ILE A 385 -7.69 3.16 -9.56
C ILE A 385 -7.97 4.56 -10.14
N GLN A 386 -7.47 5.62 -9.50
CA GLN A 386 -7.68 6.99 -9.99
C GLN A 386 -7.03 7.25 -11.36
N SER A 387 -5.81 6.76 -11.60
CA SER A 387 -5.08 6.97 -12.86
C SER A 387 -5.75 6.23 -14.01
N LEU A 388 -6.07 4.95 -13.80
CA LEU A 388 -6.80 4.11 -14.77
C LEU A 388 -8.16 4.69 -15.19
N ILE A 389 -8.82 5.43 -14.30
CA ILE A 389 -10.15 6.02 -14.56
C ILE A 389 -10.06 7.42 -15.20
N ARG A 390 -8.94 8.12 -14.99
CA ARG A 390 -8.71 9.46 -15.57
C ARG A 390 -8.31 9.38 -17.03
N GLU A 391 -7.46 8.42 -17.38
CA GLU A 391 -7.20 7.98 -18.75
C GLU A 391 -8.50 7.55 -19.45
#